data_AF-A0A952S2M2-F1
#
_entry.id   AF-A0A952S2M2-F1
#
_cell.length_a   1.000
_cell.length_b   1.000
_cell.length_c   1.000
_cell.angle_alpha   90.00
_cell.angle_beta   90.00
_cell.angle_gamma   90.00
#
_symmetry.space_group_name_H-M   'P 1'
#
loop_
_entity.id
_entity.type
_entity.pdbx_description
1 polymer ?
#
loop_
_entity_poly.entity_id
_entity_poly.type
_entity_poly.pdbx_seq_one_letter_code
_entity_poly.pdbx_strand_id
1 'polypeptide(L)'
;MERYLLLPVMLIAVLSGAVFGQDAQSRHEAVTDQSSIEDQLSIEGLIAQSRLAAPELGVDVLLRISKSNKIKDIERKKALLEEAYRVVSNVKNRVRRKIVPFASISVDTHPGYMSYAYDLKLDAVSLKSRIIREMLVLDKDRARQMIFDLNGTLGLKPLNCEDALVYEVTDIYRTVAAVGKQAFTRSEIEEGLRALFISNWIEKIESPSQVGPVLSMIAEFPDFAFERSMLYTSVSNAIRRDFKDDRSFTYALDREQLNSMIVRLTSGVEELPKIELLSAYRQFISKNIAAARCRDNEIRDEENIPRFIQEANKLFIDKPFTFEDIASNDLLESPKISHYWQSEKARRISRELRDIRVAQKDLGKDDSIMTEEDWGARVRKLLENLNGWNAENEETDSEVFNQKCVIYRVLVGMIPDGNLKRNVLQDFVRFLHSSKMQRENFIEWFLHVNRVANDDPTSFFDLISAFPNPNFSAVAALKIEKL
;
A
#
# COMPACT_ATOMS: atom_id res chain seq x y z
N MET A 1 -37.37 -16.51 -15.29
CA MET A 1 -38.48 -15.58 -15.57
C MET A 1 -37.85 -14.21 -15.73
N GLU A 2 -37.32 -13.90 -16.91
CA GLU A 2 -38.02 -13.17 -17.99
C GLU A 2 -38.35 -11.72 -17.57
N ARG A 3 -37.58 -10.73 -18.08
CA ARG A 3 -37.89 -9.87 -19.26
C ARG A 3 -38.91 -8.77 -18.87
N TYR A 4 -38.84 -7.48 -19.20
CA TYR A 4 -38.06 -6.61 -20.09
C TYR A 4 -38.64 -5.17 -19.92
N LEU A 5 -37.97 -4.14 -20.49
CA LEU A 5 -38.59 -2.94 -21.14
C LEU A 5 -39.21 -1.85 -20.20
N LEU A 6 -38.95 -0.54 -20.27
CA LEU A 6 -38.84 0.39 -21.42
C LEU A 6 -38.16 1.73 -21.08
N LEU A 7 -37.43 2.24 -22.06
CA LEU A 7 -37.09 3.66 -22.32
C LEU A 7 -38.18 4.27 -23.24
N PRO A 8 -38.42 5.60 -23.19
CA PRO A 8 -38.24 6.48 -24.37
C PRO A 8 -37.61 7.84 -23.95
N VAL A 9 -36.74 8.58 -24.65
CA VAL A 9 -36.55 9.05 -26.04
C VAL A 9 -37.51 10.17 -26.51
N MET A 10 -36.90 11.36 -26.79
CA MET A 10 -37.30 12.51 -27.65
C MET A 10 -38.32 13.54 -27.08
N LEU A 11 -38.31 14.87 -27.35
CA LEU A 11 -37.72 15.72 -28.42
C LEU A 11 -37.74 17.26 -28.05
N ILE A 12 -36.71 18.00 -28.45
CA ILE A 12 -36.60 19.39 -29.00
C ILE A 12 -37.45 20.58 -28.46
N ALA A 13 -36.76 21.68 -28.15
CA ALA A 13 -37.14 23.03 -28.61
C ALA A 13 -35.90 23.89 -28.92
N VAL A 14 -35.78 24.27 -30.20
CA VAL A 14 -34.85 25.26 -30.75
C VAL A 14 -35.44 26.65 -30.54
N LEU A 15 -34.65 27.60 -30.04
CA LEU A 15 -34.85 29.02 -30.31
C LEU A 15 -33.51 29.70 -30.58
N SER A 16 -33.22 29.84 -31.86
CA SER A 16 -32.29 30.80 -32.42
C SER A 16 -32.93 32.19 -32.40
N GLY A 17 -32.23 33.15 -31.80
CA GLY A 17 -32.44 34.59 -31.97
C GLY A 17 -31.07 35.25 -32.03
N ALA A 18 -30.59 35.50 -33.25
CA ALA A 18 -29.46 36.40 -33.49
C ALA A 18 -29.97 37.84 -33.57
N VAL A 19 -29.17 38.81 -33.13
CA VAL A 19 -28.82 40.04 -33.88
C VAL A 19 -27.82 40.90 -33.07
N PHE A 20 -26.61 40.97 -33.63
CA PHE A 20 -25.63 42.06 -33.77
C PHE A 20 -25.14 42.94 -32.60
N GLY A 21 -23.81 43.05 -32.53
CA GLY A 21 -23.12 44.30 -32.20
C GLY A 21 -21.70 44.12 -31.64
N GLN A 22 -20.68 44.29 -32.51
CA GLN A 22 -19.30 44.80 -32.27
C GLN A 22 -18.65 44.48 -30.90
N ASP A 23 -17.57 43.71 -30.84
CA ASP A 23 -16.22 44.25 -31.12
C ASP A 23 -15.25 43.17 -31.61
N ALA A 24 -14.58 43.49 -32.72
CA ALA A 24 -13.47 42.75 -33.26
C ALA A 24 -12.16 43.41 -32.82
N GLN A 25 -11.62 43.05 -31.65
CA GLN A 25 -10.23 43.31 -31.27
C GLN A 25 -9.83 42.56 -29.99
N SER A 26 -9.60 41.24 -30.08
CA SER A 26 -8.73 40.50 -29.12
C SER A 26 -8.38 39.05 -29.53
N ARG A 27 -8.55 38.66 -30.80
CA ARG A 27 -8.08 37.34 -31.27
C ARG A 27 -6.59 37.39 -31.63
N HIS A 28 -5.72 37.47 -30.64
CA HIS A 28 -4.31 37.07 -30.76
C HIS A 28 -3.67 36.87 -29.38
N GLU A 29 -4.24 36.01 -28.53
CA GLU A 29 -3.51 35.53 -27.33
C GLU A 29 -4.01 34.18 -26.75
N ALA A 30 -4.90 33.45 -27.43
CA ALA A 30 -5.45 32.19 -26.93
C ALA A 30 -4.87 30.91 -27.59
N VAL A 31 -3.89 31.03 -28.50
CA VAL A 31 -3.35 29.88 -29.24
C VAL A 31 -2.19 29.20 -28.50
N THR A 32 -1.62 29.82 -27.48
CA THR A 32 -0.41 29.33 -26.80
C THR A 32 -0.69 28.40 -25.61
N ASP A 33 -1.94 28.31 -25.14
CA ASP A 33 -2.28 27.57 -23.90
C ASP A 33 -2.91 26.19 -24.14
N GLN A 34 -3.58 25.98 -25.29
CA GLN A 34 -4.12 24.65 -25.64
C GLN A 34 -3.05 23.69 -26.17
N SER A 35 -2.09 24.20 -26.95
CA SER A 35 -0.95 23.40 -27.45
C SER A 35 -0.05 22.90 -26.32
N SER A 36 0.17 23.72 -25.28
CA SER A 36 1.01 23.35 -24.14
C SER A 36 0.36 22.27 -23.27
N ILE A 37 -0.96 22.30 -23.13
CA ILE A 37 -1.74 21.29 -22.39
C ILE A 37 -1.84 19.97 -23.18
N GLU A 38 -2.08 20.02 -24.50
CA GLU A 38 -2.07 18.82 -25.35
C GLU A 38 -0.68 18.15 -25.40
N ASP A 39 0.40 18.94 -25.47
CA ASP A 39 1.77 18.42 -25.42
C ASP A 39 2.12 17.84 -24.03
N GLN A 40 1.63 18.43 -22.94
CA GLN A 40 1.78 17.90 -21.57
C GLN A 40 1.00 16.60 -21.34
N LEU A 41 -0.15 16.44 -22.02
CA LEU A 41 -0.97 15.23 -21.97
C LEU A 41 -0.57 14.18 -23.04
N SER A 42 0.39 14.52 -23.91
CA SER A 42 1.01 13.57 -24.84
C SER A 42 1.81 12.50 -24.09
N ILE A 43 2.01 11.33 -24.69
CA ILE A 43 2.80 10.25 -24.06
C ILE A 43 4.22 10.72 -23.73
N GLU A 44 4.84 11.53 -24.58
CA GLU A 44 6.18 12.08 -24.33
C GLU A 44 6.16 13.09 -23.18
N GLY A 45 5.14 13.95 -23.13
CA GLY A 45 4.92 14.87 -22.02
C GLY A 45 4.80 14.12 -20.69
N LEU A 46 4.00 13.06 -20.65
CA LEU A 46 3.83 12.24 -19.45
C LEU A 46 5.12 11.52 -19.02
N ILE A 47 5.94 11.05 -19.96
CA ILE A 47 7.25 10.47 -19.68
C ILE A 47 8.21 11.54 -19.13
N ALA A 48 8.20 12.75 -19.69
CA ALA A 48 9.02 13.85 -19.18
C ALA A 48 8.61 14.24 -17.75
N GLN A 49 7.31 14.32 -17.47
CA GLN A 49 6.79 14.63 -16.13
C GLN A 49 7.11 13.55 -15.11
N SER A 50 7.04 12.26 -15.50
CA SER A 50 7.36 11.15 -14.58
C SER A 50 8.81 11.21 -14.09
N ARG A 51 9.74 11.69 -14.92
CA ARG A 51 11.16 11.86 -14.56
C ARG A 51 11.42 13.00 -13.58
N LEU A 52 10.50 13.97 -13.49
CA LEU A 52 10.59 15.11 -12.58
C LEU A 52 9.88 14.86 -11.24
N ALA A 53 8.99 13.87 -11.20
CA ALA A 53 8.25 13.50 -10.00
C ALA A 53 9.13 12.70 -9.01
N ALA A 54 8.60 12.48 -7.80
CA ALA A 54 9.19 11.57 -6.84
C ALA A 54 9.36 10.17 -7.47
N PRO A 55 10.45 9.43 -7.17
CA PRO A 55 10.75 8.13 -7.78
C PRO A 55 9.59 7.14 -7.71
N GLU A 56 8.85 7.14 -6.60
CA GLU A 56 7.67 6.32 -6.37
C GLU A 56 6.59 6.54 -7.45
N LEU A 57 6.26 7.80 -7.73
CA LEU A 57 5.29 8.17 -8.76
C LEU A 57 5.87 8.01 -10.16
N GLY A 58 7.11 8.43 -10.37
CA GLY A 58 7.77 8.33 -11.66
C GLY A 58 7.75 6.89 -12.19
N VAL A 59 8.08 5.94 -11.33
CA VAL A 59 8.02 4.51 -11.64
C VAL A 59 6.57 4.04 -11.88
N ASP A 60 5.60 4.44 -11.05
CA ASP A 60 4.19 4.05 -11.26
C ASP A 60 3.64 4.59 -12.59
N VAL A 61 3.98 5.83 -12.94
CA VAL A 61 3.57 6.47 -14.21
C VAL A 61 4.19 5.73 -15.39
N LEU A 62 5.51 5.49 -15.40
CA LEU A 62 6.18 4.75 -16.48
C LEU A 62 5.57 3.36 -16.68
N LEU A 63 5.28 2.66 -15.59
CA LEU A 63 4.63 1.35 -15.60
C LEU A 63 3.20 1.40 -16.16
N ARG A 64 2.42 2.46 -15.90
CA ARG A 64 1.10 2.61 -16.50
C ARG A 64 1.17 2.95 -17.97
N ILE A 65 2.09 3.83 -18.35
CA ILE A 65 2.34 4.18 -19.75
C ILE A 65 2.77 2.95 -20.55
N SER A 66 3.61 2.07 -20.01
CA SER A 66 3.99 0.83 -20.71
C SER A 66 2.82 -0.14 -20.91
N LYS A 67 1.82 -0.11 -20.03
CA LYS A 67 0.58 -0.91 -20.16
C LYS A 67 -0.44 -0.29 -21.12
N SER A 68 -0.29 0.99 -21.45
CA SER A 68 -1.19 1.72 -22.34
C SER A 68 -1.36 1.00 -23.68
N ASN A 69 -2.58 1.02 -24.20
CA ASN A 69 -2.88 0.55 -25.55
C ASN A 69 -2.49 1.57 -26.64
N LYS A 70 -2.14 2.81 -26.24
CA LYS A 70 -1.66 3.84 -27.16
C LYS A 70 -0.23 3.59 -27.61
N ILE A 71 0.58 2.93 -26.79
CA ILE A 71 1.89 2.44 -27.22
C ILE A 71 1.68 1.06 -27.83
N LYS A 72 1.87 0.93 -29.14
CA LYS A 72 1.79 -0.37 -29.84
C LYS A 72 3.15 -1.04 -29.99
N ASP A 73 4.22 -0.24 -29.99
CA ASP A 73 5.59 -0.73 -30.11
C ASP A 73 6.03 -1.46 -28.82
N ILE A 74 6.30 -2.76 -28.97
CA ILE A 74 6.74 -3.64 -27.89
C ILE A 74 8.11 -3.22 -27.34
N GLU A 75 9.05 -2.84 -28.21
CA GLU A 75 10.40 -2.46 -27.78
C GLU A 75 10.37 -1.16 -26.98
N ARG A 76 9.48 -0.23 -27.38
CA ARG A 76 9.20 0.97 -26.58
C ARG A 76 8.61 0.63 -25.21
N LYS A 77 7.69 -0.34 -25.10
CA LYS A 77 7.17 -0.79 -23.80
C LYS A 77 8.26 -1.39 -22.93
N LYS A 78 9.13 -2.24 -23.50
CA LYS A 78 10.28 -2.82 -22.79
C LYS A 78 11.22 -1.73 -22.28
N ALA A 79 11.55 -0.74 -23.13
CA ALA A 79 12.42 0.37 -22.74
C ALA A 79 11.87 1.17 -21.55
N LEU A 80 10.56 1.42 -21.50
CA LEU A 80 9.91 2.08 -20.36
C LEU A 80 9.98 1.24 -19.08
N LEU A 81 9.79 -0.08 -19.19
CA LEU A 81 9.92 -0.98 -18.05
C LEU A 81 11.37 -1.07 -17.54
N GLU A 82 12.37 -1.06 -18.43
CA GLU A 82 13.79 -1.00 -18.04
C GLU A 82 14.13 0.33 -17.36
N GLU A 83 13.60 1.44 -17.87
CA GLU A 83 13.75 2.74 -17.21
C GLU A 83 13.13 2.71 -15.81
N ALA A 84 11.89 2.24 -15.68
CA ALA A 84 11.21 2.07 -14.40
C ALA A 84 12.01 1.17 -13.44
N TYR A 85 12.57 0.06 -13.94
CA TYR A 85 13.39 -0.86 -13.15
C TYR A 85 14.69 -0.22 -12.66
N ARG A 86 15.28 0.71 -13.41
CA ARG A 86 16.46 1.49 -12.95
C ARG A 86 16.07 2.52 -11.89
N VAL A 87 15.02 3.30 -12.15
CA VAL A 87 14.59 4.40 -11.26
C VAL A 87 14.12 3.90 -9.90
N VAL A 88 13.55 2.69 -9.82
CA VAL A 88 13.06 2.11 -8.55
C VAL A 88 14.15 1.99 -7.47
N SER A 89 15.43 2.00 -7.85
CA SER A 89 16.55 2.02 -6.89
C SER A 89 16.60 3.29 -6.03
N ASN A 90 15.97 4.37 -6.48
CA ASN A 90 15.88 5.66 -5.78
C ASN A 90 14.64 5.78 -4.89
N VAL A 91 13.74 4.78 -4.89
CA VAL A 91 12.55 4.76 -4.02
C VAL A 91 12.98 4.65 -2.56
N LYS A 92 12.44 5.51 -1.69
CA LYS A 92 12.89 5.63 -0.30
C LYS A 92 12.53 4.41 0.53
N ASN A 93 11.29 3.94 0.39
CA ASN A 93 10.78 2.79 1.14
C ASN A 93 11.09 1.49 0.39
N ARG A 94 11.93 0.64 0.95
CA ARG A 94 12.37 -0.60 0.28
C ARG A 94 11.28 -1.67 0.23
N VAL A 95 10.65 -1.93 1.36
CA VAL A 95 9.68 -3.01 1.56
C VAL A 95 8.48 -2.45 2.30
N ARG A 96 7.28 -2.73 1.80
CA ARG A 96 6.06 -2.35 2.50
C ARG A 96 5.89 -3.09 3.82
N ARG A 97 5.17 -2.45 4.73
CA ARG A 97 4.88 -3.00 6.05
C ARG A 97 3.39 -2.89 6.37
N LYS A 98 2.94 -3.74 7.30
CA LYS A 98 1.58 -3.77 7.83
C LYS A 98 1.58 -3.57 9.32
N ILE A 99 0.51 -2.98 9.83
CA ILE A 99 0.29 -2.81 11.25
C ILE A 99 0.20 -4.16 11.99
N VAL A 100 0.86 -4.26 13.14
CA VAL A 100 0.71 -5.39 14.05
C VAL A 100 -0.48 -5.11 14.98
N PRO A 101 -1.51 -5.96 15.01
CA PRO A 101 -2.68 -5.75 15.85
C PRO A 101 -2.43 -6.22 17.29
N PHE A 102 -2.07 -5.30 18.18
CA PHE A 102 -2.02 -5.52 19.64
C PHE A 102 -2.97 -4.56 20.38
N ALA A 103 -3.29 -4.85 21.64
CA ALA A 103 -4.41 -4.21 22.35
C ALA A 103 -4.36 -2.66 22.41
N SER A 104 -3.18 -2.07 22.48
CA SER A 104 -3.00 -0.61 22.55
C SER A 104 -2.89 0.09 21.19
N ILE A 105 -2.89 -0.63 20.06
CA ILE A 105 -2.77 0.03 18.75
C ILE A 105 -4.12 0.48 18.22
N SER A 106 -4.20 1.72 17.72
CA SER A 106 -5.35 2.24 16.98
C SER A 106 -4.93 2.75 15.61
N VAL A 107 -5.90 2.91 14.71
CA VAL A 107 -5.67 3.44 13.36
C VAL A 107 -5.32 4.94 13.37
N ASP A 108 -5.72 5.66 14.42
CA ASP A 108 -5.39 7.07 14.66
C ASP A 108 -4.03 7.20 15.34
N THR A 109 -3.00 6.64 14.71
CA THR A 109 -1.60 6.65 15.13
C THR A 109 -0.70 6.76 13.91
N HIS A 110 0.55 7.18 14.10
CA HIS A 110 1.51 7.24 12.99
C HIS A 110 1.73 5.87 12.32
N PRO A 111 1.97 4.76 13.05
CA PRO A 111 2.01 3.44 12.43
C PRO A 111 0.75 3.06 11.66
N GLY A 112 -0.44 3.44 12.14
CA GLY A 112 -1.70 3.22 11.43
C GLY A 112 -1.74 3.91 10.06
N TYR A 113 -1.40 5.19 10.01
CA TYR A 113 -1.35 5.95 8.75
C TYR A 113 -0.25 5.46 7.82
N MET A 114 0.91 5.11 8.37
CA MET A 114 2.00 4.54 7.59
C MET A 114 1.61 3.18 6.98
N SER A 115 0.86 2.34 7.69
CA SER A 115 0.31 1.10 7.13
C SER A 115 -0.62 1.37 5.94
N TYR A 116 -1.50 2.39 6.03
CA TYR A 116 -2.34 2.79 4.89
C TYR A 116 -1.52 3.33 3.70
N ALA A 117 -0.45 4.07 3.98
CA ALA A 117 0.45 4.54 2.93
C ALA A 117 1.16 3.38 2.22
N TYR A 118 1.56 2.35 2.97
CA TYR A 118 2.14 1.12 2.41
C TYR A 118 1.17 0.31 1.53
N ASP A 119 -0.14 0.40 1.77
CA ASP A 119 -1.15 -0.24 0.91
C ASP A 119 -1.21 0.36 -0.50
N LEU A 120 -0.61 1.52 -0.74
CA LEU A 120 -0.44 2.11 -2.07
C LEU A 120 0.57 1.34 -2.93
N LYS A 121 1.36 0.42 -2.33
CA LYS A 121 2.35 -0.44 -3.02
C LYS A 121 3.38 0.35 -3.84
N LEU A 122 3.82 1.47 -3.29
CA LEU A 122 4.84 2.34 -3.86
C LEU A 122 6.25 2.08 -3.30
N ASP A 123 6.42 1.03 -2.51
CA ASP A 123 7.74 0.57 -2.08
C ASP A 123 8.49 -0.11 -3.23
N ALA A 124 9.82 -0.14 -3.12
CA ALA A 124 10.69 -0.63 -4.18
C ALA A 124 10.40 -2.10 -4.55
N VAL A 125 10.14 -2.96 -3.57
CA VAL A 125 9.86 -4.39 -3.81
C VAL A 125 8.51 -4.56 -4.53
N SER A 126 7.45 -3.87 -4.11
CA SER A 126 6.16 -3.93 -4.80
C SER A 126 6.24 -3.39 -6.23
N LEU A 127 6.95 -2.29 -6.45
CA LEU A 127 7.15 -1.70 -7.78
C LEU A 127 7.97 -2.63 -8.69
N LYS A 128 9.10 -3.17 -8.21
CA LYS A 128 9.88 -4.19 -8.94
C LYS A 128 9.03 -5.39 -9.30
N SER A 129 8.22 -5.89 -8.36
CA SER A 129 7.32 -7.02 -8.58
C SER A 129 6.33 -6.74 -9.71
N ARG A 130 5.76 -5.53 -9.78
CA ARG A 130 4.86 -5.14 -10.86
C ARG A 130 5.60 -5.01 -12.20
N ILE A 131 6.76 -4.34 -12.22
CA ILE A 131 7.58 -4.19 -13.43
C ILE A 131 7.95 -5.55 -14.02
N ILE A 132 8.44 -6.48 -13.19
CA ILE A 132 8.85 -7.82 -13.64
C ILE A 132 7.67 -8.60 -14.20
N ARG A 133 6.47 -8.52 -13.58
CA ARG A 133 5.28 -9.17 -14.12
C ARG A 133 4.86 -8.62 -15.47
N GLU A 134 5.01 -7.33 -15.71
CA GLU A 134 4.77 -6.78 -17.05
C GLU A 134 5.86 -7.17 -18.04
N MET A 135 7.12 -7.17 -17.60
CA MET A 135 8.22 -7.63 -18.43
C MET A 135 8.00 -9.10 -18.82
N LEU A 136 7.50 -9.95 -17.91
CA LEU A 136 7.23 -11.36 -18.18
C LEU A 136 6.25 -11.58 -19.34
N VAL A 137 5.31 -10.66 -19.55
CA VAL A 137 4.36 -10.70 -20.68
C VAL A 137 5.06 -10.37 -22.00
N LEU A 138 6.05 -9.48 -21.98
CA LEU A 138 6.73 -8.97 -23.18
C LEU A 138 8.02 -9.73 -23.53
N ASP A 139 8.73 -10.19 -22.51
CA ASP A 139 10.08 -10.77 -22.57
C ASP A 139 10.35 -11.67 -21.35
N LYS A 140 10.13 -12.97 -21.54
CA LYS A 140 10.27 -13.96 -20.46
C LYS A 140 11.70 -14.10 -19.97
N ASP A 141 12.66 -14.06 -20.88
CA ASP A 141 14.08 -14.18 -20.55
C ASP A 141 14.57 -12.98 -19.76
N ARG A 142 14.17 -11.76 -20.16
CA ARG A 142 14.53 -10.58 -19.41
C ARG A 142 13.86 -10.54 -18.03
N ALA A 143 12.59 -10.93 -17.92
CA ALA A 143 11.91 -11.02 -16.62
C ALA A 143 12.60 -12.03 -15.68
N ARG A 144 13.05 -13.16 -16.21
CA ARG A 144 13.87 -14.14 -15.50
C ARG A 144 15.20 -13.54 -15.04
N GLN A 145 15.90 -12.82 -15.92
CA GLN A 145 17.13 -12.10 -15.56
C GLN A 145 16.90 -11.07 -14.46
N MET A 146 15.82 -10.28 -14.52
CA MET A 146 15.49 -9.31 -13.47
C MET A 146 15.27 -9.95 -12.10
N ILE A 147 14.76 -11.19 -12.04
CA ILE A 147 14.66 -11.94 -10.77
C ILE A 147 16.05 -12.42 -10.31
N PHE A 148 16.90 -12.88 -11.23
CA PHE A 148 18.29 -13.23 -10.89
C PHE A 148 19.05 -12.02 -10.34
N ASP A 149 18.85 -10.83 -10.91
CA ASP A 149 19.50 -9.58 -10.46
C ASP A 149 19.12 -9.22 -9.01
N LEU A 150 17.95 -9.65 -8.51
CA LEU A 150 17.55 -9.46 -7.10
C LEU A 150 18.27 -10.43 -6.14
N ASN A 151 18.87 -11.50 -6.66
CA ASN A 151 19.67 -12.46 -5.91
C ASN A 151 18.95 -13.08 -4.69
N GLY A 152 17.62 -13.08 -4.65
CA GLY A 152 16.82 -13.74 -3.60
C GLY A 152 16.86 -13.10 -2.21
N THR A 153 17.54 -11.97 -2.01
CA THR A 153 17.58 -11.25 -0.71
C THR A 153 16.70 -10.00 -0.76
N LEU A 154 16.03 -9.72 0.36
CA LEU A 154 15.23 -8.50 0.53
C LEU A 154 15.90 -7.50 1.49
N GLY A 155 16.97 -7.92 2.17
CA GLY A 155 17.70 -7.12 3.15
C GLY A 155 16.86 -6.82 4.37
N LEU A 156 16.01 -7.78 4.80
CA LEU A 156 15.15 -7.60 5.97
C LEU A 156 16.00 -7.68 7.24
N LYS A 157 15.77 -6.73 8.14
CA LYS A 157 16.37 -6.76 9.48
C LYS A 157 15.36 -7.36 10.48
N PRO A 158 15.81 -8.16 11.46
CA PRO A 158 14.95 -8.61 12.55
C PRO A 158 14.25 -7.42 13.21
N LEU A 159 12.94 -7.56 13.46
CA LEU A 159 12.15 -6.57 14.18
C LEU A 159 12.21 -6.81 15.68
N ASN A 160 12.06 -5.74 16.45
CA ASN A 160 12.04 -5.79 17.90
C ASN A 160 10.64 -5.51 18.47
N CYS A 161 10.52 -5.56 19.79
CA CYS A 161 9.27 -5.33 20.50
C CYS A 161 8.86 -3.85 20.65
N GLU A 162 9.58 -2.92 20.02
CA GLU A 162 9.15 -1.54 19.79
C GLU A 162 8.59 -1.30 18.37
N ASP A 163 8.86 -2.20 17.42
CA ASP A 163 8.36 -2.07 16.05
C ASP A 163 6.85 -2.34 15.96
N ALA A 164 6.06 -1.33 15.59
CA ALA A 164 4.60 -1.46 15.44
C ALA A 164 4.15 -2.01 14.07
N LEU A 165 5.09 -2.22 13.14
CA LEU A 165 4.84 -2.65 11.77
C LEU A 165 5.71 -3.85 11.39
N VAL A 166 5.12 -4.84 10.72
CA VAL A 166 5.81 -6.03 10.17
C VAL A 166 5.95 -5.98 8.66
N TYR A 167 6.96 -6.66 8.11
CA TYR A 167 7.15 -6.72 6.66
C TYR A 167 6.00 -7.45 5.95
N GLU A 168 5.67 -6.99 4.76
CA GLU A 168 4.70 -7.62 3.88
C GLU A 168 5.32 -7.85 2.50
N VAL A 169 5.69 -9.11 2.24
CA VAL A 169 6.55 -9.51 1.11
C VAL A 169 5.85 -10.41 0.09
N THR A 170 4.52 -10.57 0.19
CA THR A 170 3.78 -11.51 -0.65
C THR A 170 3.95 -11.24 -2.15
N ASP A 171 4.01 -9.97 -2.57
CA ASP A 171 4.01 -9.60 -3.99
C ASP A 171 5.27 -10.05 -4.73
N ILE A 172 6.42 -10.10 -4.08
CA ILE A 172 7.66 -10.55 -4.73
C ILE A 172 7.70 -12.07 -4.87
N TYR A 173 7.27 -12.83 -3.86
CA TYR A 173 7.19 -14.30 -3.96
C TYR A 173 6.16 -14.75 -5.00
N ARG A 174 5.02 -14.05 -5.11
CA ARG A 174 4.07 -14.28 -6.22
C ARG A 174 4.69 -14.00 -7.59
N THR A 175 5.59 -13.02 -7.67
CA THR A 175 6.30 -12.70 -8.92
C THR A 175 7.33 -13.77 -9.28
N VAL A 176 8.11 -14.23 -8.31
CA VAL A 176 9.04 -15.37 -8.48
C VAL A 176 8.28 -16.60 -8.95
N ALA A 177 7.14 -16.91 -8.31
CA ALA A 177 6.27 -18.01 -8.74
C ALA A 177 5.79 -17.84 -10.19
N ALA A 178 5.32 -16.65 -10.57
CA ALA A 178 4.84 -16.37 -11.91
C ALA A 178 5.94 -16.54 -12.97
N VAL A 179 7.16 -16.07 -12.69
CA VAL A 179 8.33 -16.27 -13.57
C VAL A 179 8.68 -17.76 -13.65
N GLY A 180 8.75 -18.46 -12.52
CA GLY A 180 9.02 -19.90 -12.46
C GLY A 180 8.04 -20.72 -13.31
N LYS A 181 6.76 -20.33 -13.34
CA LYS A 181 5.74 -21.01 -14.16
C LYS A 181 5.87 -20.77 -15.65
N GLN A 182 6.32 -19.59 -16.07
CA GLN A 182 6.14 -19.12 -17.44
C GLN A 182 7.43 -19.01 -18.24
N ALA A 183 8.58 -18.88 -17.57
CA ALA A 183 9.89 -18.58 -18.17
C ALA A 183 10.86 -19.77 -18.18
N PHE A 184 10.37 -20.99 -17.94
CA PHE A 184 11.15 -22.22 -18.02
C PHE A 184 10.50 -23.20 -19.00
N THR A 185 11.33 -23.78 -19.87
CA THR A 185 10.94 -24.85 -20.79
C THR A 185 10.84 -26.19 -20.06
N ARG A 186 10.23 -27.18 -20.71
CA ARG A 186 10.14 -28.53 -20.16
C ARG A 186 11.51 -29.17 -19.92
N SER A 187 12.47 -29.00 -20.83
CA SER A 187 13.84 -29.52 -20.66
C SER A 187 14.50 -28.91 -19.42
N GLU A 188 14.42 -27.59 -19.26
CA GLU A 188 15.00 -26.90 -18.10
C GLU A 188 14.35 -27.34 -16.77
N ILE A 189 13.05 -27.69 -16.79
CA ILE A 189 12.36 -28.24 -15.62
C ILE A 189 12.84 -29.67 -15.31
N GLU A 190 12.95 -30.52 -16.32
CA GLU A 190 13.45 -31.89 -16.18
C GLU A 190 14.92 -31.92 -15.72
N GLU A 191 15.72 -30.92 -16.10
CA GLU A 191 17.09 -30.70 -15.64
C GLU A 191 17.19 -30.06 -14.24
N GLY A 192 16.06 -29.67 -13.63
CA GLY A 192 16.01 -29.10 -12.27
C GLY A 192 16.37 -27.61 -12.17
N LEU A 193 16.51 -26.89 -13.29
CA LEU A 193 16.90 -25.48 -13.30
C LEU A 193 15.83 -24.57 -12.67
N ARG A 194 14.55 -24.90 -12.85
CA ARG A 194 13.45 -24.18 -12.17
C ARG A 194 13.51 -24.35 -10.66
N ALA A 195 13.80 -25.57 -10.18
CA ALA A 195 13.95 -25.85 -8.77
C ALA A 195 15.09 -25.02 -8.16
N LEU A 196 16.26 -25.00 -8.82
CA LEU A 196 17.41 -24.18 -8.42
C LEU A 196 17.08 -22.68 -8.37
N PHE A 197 16.36 -22.17 -9.36
CA PHE A 197 15.90 -20.78 -9.40
C PHE A 197 15.03 -20.43 -8.18
N ILE A 198 14.09 -21.30 -7.81
CA ILE A 198 13.19 -21.09 -6.67
C ILE A 198 13.95 -21.29 -5.34
N SER A 199 14.77 -22.32 -5.22
CA SER A 199 15.55 -22.63 -4.01
C SER A 199 16.42 -21.46 -3.56
N ASN A 200 17.01 -20.70 -4.48
CA ASN A 200 17.78 -19.50 -4.14
C ASN A 200 16.98 -18.47 -3.31
N TRP A 201 15.67 -18.36 -3.54
CA TRP A 201 14.78 -17.48 -2.75
C TRP A 201 14.37 -18.07 -1.41
N ILE A 202 14.28 -19.40 -1.33
CA ILE A 202 13.92 -20.12 -0.11
C ILE A 202 15.11 -20.09 0.87
N GLU A 203 16.30 -20.39 0.38
CA GLU A 203 17.53 -20.45 1.18
C GLU A 203 17.95 -19.09 1.74
N LYS A 204 17.42 -18.00 1.18
CA LYS A 204 17.69 -16.61 1.59
C LYS A 204 16.53 -15.97 2.36
N ILE A 205 15.69 -16.78 3.02
CA ILE A 205 14.74 -16.28 4.02
C ILE A 205 15.52 -15.62 5.18
N GLU A 206 15.18 -14.37 5.48
CA GLU A 206 15.79 -13.47 6.47
C GLU A 206 14.85 -13.16 7.64
N SER A 207 13.53 -13.27 7.44
CA SER A 207 12.50 -12.97 8.45
C SER A 207 11.37 -14.01 8.44
N PRO A 208 10.72 -14.27 9.59
CA PRO A 208 9.52 -15.10 9.65
C PRO A 208 8.40 -14.64 8.70
N SER A 209 8.32 -13.34 8.38
CA SER A 209 7.35 -12.77 7.42
C SER A 209 7.48 -13.33 6.00
N GLN A 210 8.59 -13.99 5.66
CA GLN A 210 8.79 -14.62 4.35
C GLN A 210 8.28 -16.07 4.31
N VAL A 211 8.09 -16.73 5.46
CA VAL A 211 7.78 -18.17 5.50
C VAL A 211 6.44 -18.45 4.84
N GLY A 212 5.36 -17.74 5.22
CA GLY A 212 4.04 -17.90 4.61
C GLY A 212 4.04 -17.67 3.09
N PRO A 213 4.57 -16.54 2.59
CA PRO A 213 4.74 -16.28 1.17
C PRO A 213 5.56 -17.35 0.42
N VAL A 214 6.62 -17.89 1.02
CA VAL A 214 7.41 -18.99 0.44
C VAL A 214 6.61 -20.28 0.35
N LEU A 215 5.91 -20.69 1.41
CA LEU A 215 5.08 -21.89 1.36
C LEU A 215 3.98 -21.76 0.30
N SER A 216 3.40 -20.57 0.17
CA SER A 216 2.42 -20.27 -0.88
C SER A 216 3.05 -20.36 -2.28
N MET A 217 4.28 -19.89 -2.47
CA MET A 217 5.02 -20.04 -3.73
C MET A 217 5.32 -21.51 -4.05
N ILE A 218 5.77 -22.31 -3.08
CA ILE A 218 6.08 -23.74 -3.29
C ILE A 218 4.82 -24.53 -3.69
N ALA A 219 3.67 -24.21 -3.09
CA ALA A 219 2.40 -24.87 -3.39
C ALA A 219 1.96 -24.75 -4.87
N GLU A 220 2.55 -23.82 -5.62
CA GLU A 220 2.25 -23.57 -7.02
C GLU A 220 2.97 -24.53 -8.00
N PHE A 221 3.82 -25.44 -7.48
CA PHE A 221 4.64 -26.37 -8.27
C PHE A 221 4.46 -27.85 -7.86
N PRO A 222 3.25 -28.43 -7.97
CA PRO A 222 2.98 -29.80 -7.52
C PRO A 222 3.47 -30.90 -8.49
N ASP A 223 3.77 -30.56 -9.74
CA ASP A 223 3.80 -31.55 -10.85
C ASP A 223 5.04 -32.46 -10.87
N PHE A 224 6.14 -32.08 -10.21
CA PHE A 224 7.40 -32.81 -10.28
C PHE A 224 7.88 -33.25 -8.90
N ALA A 225 7.94 -34.57 -8.67
CA ALA A 225 8.31 -35.14 -7.39
C ALA A 225 9.72 -34.75 -6.92
N PHE A 226 10.68 -34.71 -7.85
CA PHE A 226 12.06 -34.31 -7.56
C PHE A 226 12.15 -32.82 -7.15
N GLU A 227 11.53 -31.92 -7.92
CA GLU A 227 11.48 -30.49 -7.60
C GLU A 227 10.79 -30.26 -6.25
N ARG A 228 9.67 -30.93 -6.01
CA ARG A 228 8.98 -30.87 -4.71
C ARG A 228 9.89 -31.29 -3.57
N SER A 229 10.59 -32.41 -3.69
CA SER A 229 11.53 -32.88 -2.66
C SER A 229 12.61 -31.82 -2.39
N MET A 230 13.22 -31.27 -3.44
CA MET A 230 14.25 -30.24 -3.33
C MET A 230 13.73 -28.98 -2.62
N LEU A 231 12.56 -28.48 -3.01
CA LEU A 231 11.97 -27.29 -2.41
C LEU A 231 11.58 -27.52 -0.93
N TYR A 232 11.12 -28.73 -0.59
CA TYR A 232 10.75 -29.09 0.79
C TYR A 232 11.98 -29.16 1.68
N THR A 233 13.08 -29.74 1.19
CA THR A 233 14.37 -29.74 1.90
C THR A 233 14.91 -28.31 2.04
N SER A 234 14.90 -27.49 0.98
CA SER A 234 15.35 -26.09 1.05
C SER A 234 14.56 -25.29 2.10
N VAL A 235 13.23 -25.40 2.15
CA VAL A 235 12.43 -24.65 3.13
C VAL A 235 12.62 -25.21 4.53
N SER A 236 12.70 -26.52 4.70
CA SER A 236 12.97 -27.17 5.98
C SER A 236 14.29 -26.70 6.59
N ASN A 237 15.32 -26.53 5.76
CA ASN A 237 16.62 -26.00 6.20
C ASN A 237 16.55 -24.50 6.52
N ALA A 238 15.86 -23.72 5.69
CA ALA A 238 15.77 -22.27 5.85
C ALA A 238 15.01 -21.86 7.13
N ILE A 239 13.92 -22.57 7.48
CA ILE A 239 13.08 -22.19 8.64
C ILE A 239 13.66 -22.62 9.99
N ARG A 240 14.67 -23.50 10.03
CA ARG A 240 15.35 -23.90 11.28
C ARG A 240 16.27 -22.81 11.87
N ARG A 241 16.48 -21.72 11.12
CA ARG A 241 17.30 -20.59 11.53
C ARG A 241 16.78 -19.94 12.81
N ASP A 242 17.67 -19.22 13.48
CA ASP A 242 17.30 -18.37 14.61
C ASP A 242 16.96 -16.97 14.10
N PHE A 243 15.68 -16.63 14.02
CA PHE A 243 15.23 -15.36 13.44
C PHE A 243 15.35 -14.20 14.42
N LYS A 244 15.23 -14.45 15.73
CA LYS A 244 15.21 -13.42 16.79
C LYS A 244 14.24 -12.26 16.49
N ASP A 245 13.05 -12.61 16.00
CA ASP A 245 12.04 -11.68 15.52
C ASP A 245 10.65 -12.19 15.92
N ASP A 246 10.29 -11.98 17.20
CA ASP A 246 8.99 -12.40 17.73
C ASP A 246 7.82 -11.70 17.02
N ARG A 247 8.05 -10.47 16.54
CA ARG A 247 7.00 -9.67 15.92
C ARG A 247 6.53 -10.29 14.61
N SER A 248 7.46 -10.55 13.70
CA SER A 248 7.15 -11.23 12.45
C SER A 248 6.71 -12.67 12.69
N PHE A 249 7.31 -13.37 13.67
CA PHE A 249 6.94 -14.75 14.00
C PHE A 249 5.48 -14.87 14.45
N THR A 250 5.09 -14.11 15.47
CA THR A 250 3.72 -14.16 16.01
C THR A 250 2.71 -13.67 14.98
N TYR A 251 3.05 -12.63 14.21
CA TYR A 251 2.19 -12.17 13.11
C TYR A 251 1.96 -13.25 12.05
N ALA A 252 3.01 -13.95 11.61
CA ALA A 252 2.89 -15.01 10.62
C ALA A 252 2.00 -16.17 11.10
N LEU A 253 2.13 -16.56 12.37
CA LEU A 253 1.31 -17.62 12.96
C LEU A 253 -0.15 -17.22 13.13
N ASP A 254 -0.41 -16.06 13.74
CA ASP A 254 -1.76 -15.63 14.12
C ASP A 254 -2.55 -15.02 12.95
N ARG A 255 -1.91 -14.14 12.16
CA ARG A 255 -2.58 -13.35 11.12
C ARG A 255 -2.45 -13.94 9.73
N GLU A 256 -1.29 -14.52 9.40
CA GLU A 256 -1.09 -15.19 8.11
C GLU A 256 -1.50 -16.67 8.12
N GLN A 257 -1.88 -17.21 9.28
CA GLN A 257 -2.39 -18.59 9.45
C GLN A 257 -1.39 -19.64 8.94
N LEU A 258 -0.11 -19.50 9.34
CA LEU A 258 0.98 -20.34 8.84
C LEU A 258 0.75 -21.85 9.05
N ASN A 259 0.11 -22.25 10.16
CA ASN A 259 -0.27 -23.66 10.40
C ASN A 259 -1.14 -24.22 9.27
N SER A 260 -2.16 -23.46 8.83
CA SER A 260 -3.06 -23.89 7.76
C SER A 260 -2.32 -24.02 6.42
N MET A 261 -1.30 -23.19 6.18
CA MET A 261 -0.47 -23.32 4.99
C MET A 261 0.35 -24.62 5.01
N ILE A 262 0.92 -25.00 6.16
CA ILE A 262 1.66 -26.26 6.33
C ILE A 262 0.73 -27.47 6.15
N VAL A 263 -0.48 -27.45 6.71
CA VAL A 263 -1.48 -28.50 6.49
C VAL A 263 -1.76 -28.68 5.00
N ARG A 264 -2.03 -27.57 4.29
CA ARG A 264 -2.33 -27.61 2.85
C ARG A 264 -1.14 -28.14 2.04
N LEU A 265 0.07 -27.69 2.36
CA LEU A 265 1.28 -28.09 1.64
C LEU A 265 1.66 -29.57 1.87
N THR A 266 1.33 -30.13 3.03
CA THR A 266 1.62 -31.53 3.37
C THR A 266 0.49 -32.51 3.04
N SER A 267 -0.66 -32.00 2.58
CA SER A 267 -1.81 -32.82 2.20
C SER A 267 -1.50 -33.61 0.91
N GLY A 268 -1.60 -34.94 0.98
CA GLY A 268 -1.35 -35.82 -0.17
C GLY A 268 0.12 -35.96 -0.59
N VAL A 269 1.07 -35.52 0.25
CA VAL A 269 2.51 -35.70 0.01
C VAL A 269 2.98 -37.04 0.59
N GLU A 270 3.97 -37.65 -0.06
CA GLU A 270 4.69 -38.83 0.44
C GLU A 270 5.19 -38.63 1.87
N GLU A 271 5.30 -39.74 2.60
CA GLU A 271 5.51 -39.73 4.04
C GLU A 271 6.84 -39.08 4.44
N LEU A 272 7.94 -39.39 3.73
CA LEU A 272 9.28 -38.90 4.10
C LEU A 272 9.43 -37.36 3.97
N PRO A 273 9.14 -36.72 2.82
CA PRO A 273 9.22 -35.25 2.72
C PRO A 273 8.27 -34.53 3.67
N LYS A 274 7.10 -35.13 3.94
CA LYS A 274 6.14 -34.61 4.92
C LYS A 274 6.72 -34.63 6.33
N ILE A 275 7.32 -35.74 6.77
CA ILE A 275 7.93 -35.85 8.10
C ILE A 275 9.05 -34.82 8.27
N GLU A 276 9.91 -34.65 7.27
CA GLU A 276 11.02 -33.69 7.33
C GLU A 276 10.53 -32.25 7.50
N LEU A 277 9.53 -31.85 6.70
CA LEU A 277 8.95 -30.51 6.76
C LEU A 277 8.23 -30.27 8.09
N LEU A 278 7.42 -31.23 8.56
CA LEU A 278 6.73 -31.10 9.85
C LEU A 278 7.71 -31.03 11.02
N SER A 279 8.79 -31.80 10.98
CA SER A 279 9.86 -31.74 11.98
C SER A 279 10.56 -30.38 11.99
N ALA A 280 10.91 -29.85 10.82
CA ALA A 280 11.49 -28.51 10.70
C ALA A 280 10.53 -27.41 11.17
N TYR A 281 9.24 -27.52 10.82
CA TYR A 281 8.22 -26.57 11.23
C TYR A 281 7.97 -26.59 12.75
N ARG A 282 7.96 -27.78 13.36
CA ARG A 282 7.91 -27.90 14.82
C ARG A 282 9.09 -27.20 15.49
N GLN A 283 10.30 -27.42 14.99
CA GLN A 283 11.50 -26.76 15.51
C GLN A 283 11.43 -25.24 15.36
N PHE A 284 10.93 -24.75 14.22
CA PHE A 284 10.69 -23.33 14.00
C PHE A 284 9.75 -22.74 15.07
N ILE A 285 8.62 -23.41 15.36
CA ILE A 285 7.69 -22.96 16.42
C ILE A 285 8.37 -23.01 17.80
N SER A 286 8.90 -24.17 18.20
CA SER A 286 9.53 -24.36 19.52
C SER A 286 10.61 -23.33 19.80
N LYS A 287 11.48 -23.07 18.83
CA LYS A 287 12.62 -22.18 18.99
C LYS A 287 12.22 -20.72 19.15
N ASN A 288 11.25 -20.25 18.36
CA ASN A 288 10.82 -18.85 18.43
C ASN A 288 9.91 -18.58 19.64
N ILE A 289 9.18 -19.59 20.12
CA ILE A 289 8.42 -19.49 21.38
C ILE A 289 9.35 -19.41 22.59
N ALA A 290 10.42 -20.23 22.62
CA ALA A 290 11.38 -20.25 23.71
C ALA A 290 12.34 -19.05 23.73
N ALA A 291 12.35 -18.22 22.69
CA ALA A 291 13.15 -17.00 22.60
C ALA A 291 12.52 -15.84 23.41
N ALA A 292 13.19 -14.68 23.43
CA ALA A 292 12.63 -13.45 23.97
C ALA A 292 11.35 -13.06 23.21
N ARG A 293 10.26 -12.78 23.94
CA ARG A 293 8.92 -12.53 23.40
C ARG A 293 8.49 -11.10 23.67
N CYS A 294 7.66 -10.54 22.79
CA CYS A 294 7.03 -9.25 23.08
C CYS A 294 5.94 -9.42 24.12
N ARG A 295 5.87 -8.51 25.09
CA ARG A 295 4.86 -8.55 26.18
C ARG A 295 3.42 -8.53 25.67
N ASP A 296 3.17 -7.91 24.51
CA ASP A 296 1.86 -7.96 23.84
C ASP A 296 1.48 -9.35 23.31
N ASN A 297 2.44 -10.29 23.25
CA ASN A 297 2.26 -11.68 22.83
C ASN A 297 2.41 -12.69 23.99
N GLU A 298 2.32 -12.21 25.24
CA GLU A 298 2.44 -13.03 26.45
C GLU A 298 1.29 -14.06 26.54
N ILE A 299 1.65 -15.31 26.83
CA ILE A 299 0.70 -16.40 27.08
C ILE A 299 0.64 -16.61 28.59
N ARG A 300 -0.44 -16.16 29.23
CA ARG A 300 -0.52 -16.06 30.70
C ARG A 300 -1.16 -17.26 31.39
N ASP A 301 -1.97 -18.01 30.67
CA ASP A 301 -2.89 -18.97 31.27
C ASP A 301 -3.07 -20.20 30.37
N GLU A 302 -3.06 -21.38 31.00
CA GLU A 302 -3.26 -22.69 30.37
C GLU A 302 -4.68 -22.84 29.84
N GLU A 303 -5.68 -22.19 30.44
CA GLU A 303 -7.06 -22.22 29.95
C GLU A 303 -7.24 -21.39 28.66
N ASN A 304 -6.32 -20.45 28.38
CA ASN A 304 -6.41 -19.47 27.31
C ASN A 304 -5.24 -19.57 26.31
N ILE A 305 -4.93 -20.79 25.86
CA ILE A 305 -3.90 -21.04 24.84
C ILE A 305 -4.27 -20.35 23.52
N PRO A 306 -3.36 -19.58 22.87
CA PRO A 306 -3.63 -18.91 21.61
C PRO A 306 -4.05 -19.87 20.50
N ARG A 307 -4.96 -19.40 19.62
CA ARG A 307 -5.49 -20.19 18.50
C ARG A 307 -4.38 -20.83 17.66
N PHE A 308 -3.31 -20.10 17.36
CA PHE A 308 -2.22 -20.65 16.55
C PHE A 308 -1.48 -21.82 17.25
N ILE A 309 -1.44 -21.89 18.58
CA ILE A 309 -0.90 -23.07 19.28
C ILE A 309 -1.91 -24.22 19.24
N GLN A 310 -3.20 -23.93 19.41
CA GLN A 310 -4.25 -24.96 19.29
C GLN A 310 -4.22 -25.62 17.90
N GLU A 311 -4.08 -24.83 16.83
CA GLU A 311 -3.94 -25.36 15.46
C GLU A 311 -2.62 -26.12 15.27
N ALA A 312 -1.52 -25.70 15.90
CA ALA A 312 -0.27 -26.45 15.87
C ALA A 312 -0.40 -27.80 16.61
N ASN A 313 -1.15 -27.88 17.71
CA ASN A 313 -1.39 -29.13 18.43
C ASN A 313 -2.20 -30.14 17.62
N LYS A 314 -3.06 -29.68 16.70
CA LYS A 314 -3.71 -30.57 15.72
C LYS A 314 -2.74 -31.15 14.69
N LEU A 315 -1.63 -30.46 14.41
CA LEU A 315 -0.56 -30.96 13.53
C LEU A 315 0.37 -31.96 14.24
N PHE A 316 0.56 -31.80 15.56
CA PHE A 316 1.52 -32.58 16.35
C PHE A 316 0.83 -33.38 17.46
N ILE A 317 -0.12 -34.23 17.09
CA ILE A 317 -0.97 -34.98 18.03
C ILE A 317 -0.14 -35.84 19.00
N ASP A 318 0.94 -36.46 18.52
CA ASP A 318 1.80 -37.33 19.35
C ASP A 318 2.68 -36.55 20.34
N LYS A 319 2.87 -35.25 20.10
CA LYS A 319 3.68 -34.37 20.94
C LYS A 319 3.09 -32.96 20.92
N PRO A 320 1.92 -32.72 21.53
CA PRO A 320 1.38 -31.37 21.57
C PRO A 320 2.33 -30.44 22.35
N PHE A 321 2.27 -29.14 22.06
CA PHE A 321 2.87 -28.10 22.89
C PHE A 321 2.05 -27.97 24.18
N THR A 322 2.72 -28.08 25.33
CA THR A 322 2.11 -27.85 26.66
C THR A 322 2.20 -26.38 27.06
N PHE A 323 1.59 -25.99 28.18
CA PHE A 323 1.73 -24.64 28.71
C PHE A 323 3.20 -24.33 29.06
N GLU A 324 3.93 -25.28 29.63
CA GLU A 324 5.35 -25.12 29.96
C GLU A 324 6.22 -24.94 28.70
N ASP A 325 5.83 -25.55 27.58
CA ASP A 325 6.54 -25.35 26.30
C ASP A 325 6.35 -23.93 25.75
N ILE A 326 5.26 -23.25 26.11
CA ILE A 326 4.85 -21.98 25.49
C ILE A 326 4.87 -20.76 26.40
N ALA A 327 4.91 -20.96 27.71
CA ALA A 327 5.08 -19.90 28.69
C ALA A 327 6.51 -19.35 28.59
N SER A 328 6.64 -18.11 28.10
CA SER A 328 7.95 -17.45 28.04
C SER A 328 8.25 -16.71 29.33
N ASN A 329 9.46 -16.93 29.85
CA ASN A 329 9.98 -16.23 31.01
C ASN A 329 10.77 -14.95 30.64
N ASP A 330 10.98 -14.69 29.34
CA ASP A 330 11.74 -13.56 28.83
C ASP A 330 10.83 -12.65 27.99
N LEU A 331 10.19 -11.70 28.67
CA LEU A 331 9.23 -10.76 28.09
C LEU A 331 9.84 -9.36 27.95
N LEU A 332 9.98 -8.91 26.71
CA LEU A 332 10.42 -7.57 26.34
C LEU A 332 9.25 -6.57 26.38
N GLU A 333 9.57 -5.27 26.49
CA GLU A 333 8.55 -4.21 26.54
C GLU A 333 7.71 -4.14 25.26
N SER A 334 6.46 -3.69 25.42
CA SER A 334 5.56 -3.38 24.30
C SER A 334 5.90 -2.02 23.68
N PRO A 335 5.51 -1.80 22.41
CA PRO A 335 5.82 -0.55 21.73
C PRO A 335 5.09 0.64 22.38
N LYS A 336 5.80 1.77 22.50
CA LYS A 336 5.20 3.04 22.94
C LYS A 336 4.51 3.70 21.74
N ILE A 337 3.19 3.75 21.78
CA ILE A 337 2.38 4.30 20.70
C ILE A 337 1.89 5.70 21.06
N SER A 338 2.30 6.67 20.25
CA SER A 338 1.70 8.01 20.25
C SER A 338 0.38 7.96 19.50
N HIS A 339 -0.71 8.25 20.22
CA HIS A 339 -2.03 8.39 19.63
C HIS A 339 -2.22 9.81 19.10
N TYR A 340 -2.96 9.94 18.01
CA TYR A 340 -3.36 11.25 17.52
C TYR A 340 -4.37 11.89 18.48
N TRP A 341 -4.58 13.19 18.30
CA TRP A 341 -5.56 13.97 19.05
C TRP A 341 -5.28 14.06 20.56
N GLN A 342 -4.01 13.96 20.96
CA GLN A 342 -3.61 14.05 22.37
C GLN A 342 -3.12 15.42 22.79
N SER A 343 -2.51 16.21 21.90
CA SER A 343 -2.12 17.58 22.25
C SER A 343 -3.34 18.45 22.54
N GLU A 344 -3.18 19.47 23.39
CA GLU A 344 -4.25 20.40 23.71
C GLU A 344 -4.84 21.05 22.45
N LYS A 345 -3.96 21.41 21.52
CA LYS A 345 -4.32 22.02 20.24
C LYS A 345 -5.08 21.05 19.33
N ALA A 346 -4.63 19.80 19.20
CA ALA A 346 -5.33 18.79 18.44
C ALA A 346 -6.73 18.49 19.01
N ARG A 347 -6.86 18.39 20.33
CA ARG A 347 -8.15 18.21 21.02
C ARG A 347 -9.08 19.40 20.81
N ARG A 348 -8.56 20.63 20.82
CA ARG A 348 -9.35 21.85 20.55
C ARG A 348 -9.90 21.84 19.12
N ILE A 349 -9.04 21.61 18.12
CA ILE A 349 -9.42 21.54 16.70
C ILE A 349 -10.44 20.42 16.45
N SER A 350 -10.23 19.24 17.06
CA SER A 350 -11.16 18.11 16.94
C SER A 350 -12.54 18.42 17.54
N ARG A 351 -12.59 19.16 18.66
CA ARG A 351 -13.86 19.65 19.24
C ARG A 351 -14.54 20.67 18.32
N GLU A 352 -13.81 21.66 17.81
CA GLU A 352 -14.36 22.66 16.88
C GLU A 352 -14.96 21.99 15.63
N LEU A 353 -14.28 21.00 15.05
CA LEU A 353 -14.82 20.22 13.92
C LEU A 353 -16.11 19.47 14.30
N ARG A 354 -16.16 18.88 15.50
CA ARG A 354 -17.36 18.20 15.99
C ARG A 354 -18.53 19.17 16.14
N ASP A 355 -18.29 20.35 16.69
CA ASP A 355 -19.30 21.39 16.87
C ASP A 355 -19.85 21.89 15.54
N ILE A 356 -18.98 22.03 14.52
CA ILE A 356 -19.40 22.38 13.15
C ILE A 356 -20.29 21.29 12.54
N ARG A 357 -19.94 20.01 12.74
CA ARG A 357 -20.75 18.87 12.26
C ARG A 357 -22.11 18.80 12.95
N VAL A 358 -22.17 19.13 14.25
CA VAL A 358 -23.45 19.22 14.97
C VAL A 358 -24.28 20.37 14.42
N ALA A 359 -23.70 21.57 14.32
CA ALA A 359 -24.37 22.75 13.78
C ALA A 359 -24.88 22.54 12.34
N GLN A 360 -24.16 21.76 11.52
CA GLN A 360 -24.59 21.41 10.17
C GLN A 360 -25.95 20.69 10.16
N LYS A 361 -26.18 19.80 11.15
CA LYS A 361 -27.44 19.05 11.25
C LYS A 361 -28.63 19.92 11.62
N ASP A 362 -28.37 21.13 12.11
CA ASP A 362 -29.39 22.10 12.52
C ASP A 362 -29.68 23.16 11.44
N LEU A 363 -28.97 23.11 10.30
CA LEU A 363 -29.26 23.98 9.15
C LEU A 363 -30.65 23.66 8.58
N GLY A 364 -31.44 24.71 8.36
CA GLY A 364 -32.75 24.61 7.70
C GLY A 364 -33.86 23.95 8.54
N LYS A 365 -33.65 23.76 9.85
CA LYS A 365 -34.73 23.38 10.77
C LYS A 365 -35.54 24.61 11.18
N ASP A 366 -36.87 24.50 11.18
CA ASP A 366 -37.81 25.61 11.44
C ASP A 366 -37.55 26.37 12.75
N ASP A 367 -37.05 25.70 13.79
CA ASP A 367 -36.74 26.30 15.11
C ASP A 367 -35.25 26.67 15.30
N SER A 368 -34.42 26.54 14.27
CA SER A 368 -32.97 26.76 14.36
C SER A 368 -32.58 28.19 14.02
N ILE A 369 -31.77 28.79 14.89
CA ILE A 369 -31.15 30.11 14.65
C ILE A 369 -29.91 29.97 13.75
N MET A 370 -29.47 28.74 13.42
CA MET A 370 -28.28 28.51 12.61
C MET A 370 -28.54 28.81 11.13
N THR A 371 -27.93 29.88 10.62
CA THR A 371 -27.96 30.20 9.19
C THR A 371 -26.78 29.55 8.45
N GLU A 372 -26.87 29.46 7.12
CA GLU A 372 -25.75 29.03 6.26
C GLU A 372 -24.52 29.95 6.40
N GLU A 373 -24.76 31.26 6.60
CA GLU A 373 -23.70 32.24 6.79
C GLU A 373 -22.96 32.02 8.12
N ASP A 374 -23.70 31.81 9.22
CA ASP A 374 -23.14 31.52 10.54
C ASP A 374 -22.34 30.22 10.53
N TRP A 375 -22.88 29.18 9.91
CA TRP A 375 -22.19 27.91 9.77
C TRP A 375 -20.92 28.04 8.92
N GLY A 376 -21.00 28.76 7.80
CA GLY A 376 -19.84 29.07 6.96
C GLY A 376 -18.77 29.89 7.69
N ALA A 377 -19.15 30.81 8.57
CA ALA A 377 -18.21 31.56 9.41
C ALA A 377 -17.47 30.66 10.39
N ARG A 378 -18.13 29.66 10.99
CA ARG A 378 -17.49 28.65 11.85
C ARG A 378 -16.47 27.81 11.08
N VAL A 379 -16.81 27.41 9.85
CA VAL A 379 -15.87 26.69 8.97
C VAL A 379 -14.63 27.54 8.68
N ARG A 380 -14.79 28.81 8.30
CA ARG A 380 -13.66 29.72 8.03
C ARG A 380 -12.75 29.92 9.25
N LYS A 381 -13.34 30.08 10.44
CA LYS A 381 -12.59 30.17 11.70
C LYS A 381 -11.76 28.90 11.97
N LEU A 382 -12.34 27.72 11.73
CA LEU A 382 -11.61 26.46 11.87
C LEU A 382 -10.44 26.38 10.87
N LEU A 383 -10.61 26.84 9.62
CA LEU A 383 -9.53 26.86 8.63
C LEU A 383 -8.36 27.76 9.08
N GLU A 384 -8.64 28.94 9.65
CA GLU A 384 -7.61 29.81 10.22
C GLU A 384 -6.82 29.10 11.34
N ASN A 385 -7.54 28.45 12.26
CA ASN A 385 -6.94 27.67 13.34
C ASN A 385 -6.09 26.50 12.80
N LEU A 386 -6.59 25.83 11.76
CA LEU A 386 -5.92 24.70 11.10
C LEU A 386 -4.64 25.15 10.38
N ASN A 387 -4.67 26.30 9.71
CA ASN A 387 -3.51 26.88 9.04
C ASN A 387 -2.41 27.27 10.06
N GLY A 388 -2.79 27.82 11.21
CA GLY A 388 -1.87 28.16 12.30
C GLY A 388 -1.41 26.99 13.18
N TRP A 389 -1.79 25.74 12.87
CA TRP A 389 -1.37 24.57 13.66
C TRP A 389 -0.01 24.03 13.20
N ASN A 390 0.98 24.03 14.08
CA ASN A 390 2.29 23.43 13.87
C ASN A 390 2.57 22.40 14.96
N ALA A 391 3.55 21.52 14.73
CA ALA A 391 4.02 20.59 15.75
C ALA A 391 4.49 21.34 17.01
N GLU A 392 4.06 20.86 18.16
CA GLU A 392 4.52 21.28 19.49
C GLU A 392 5.38 20.15 20.10
N ASN A 393 6.02 20.35 21.27
CA ASN A 393 7.02 19.43 21.82
C ASN A 393 6.60 17.93 21.91
N GLU A 394 5.30 17.64 21.95
CA GLU A 394 4.74 16.29 22.07
C GLU A 394 4.28 15.68 20.73
N GLU A 395 4.27 16.46 19.64
CA GLU A 395 3.85 16.01 18.31
C GLU A 395 5.01 16.15 17.31
N THR A 396 5.10 15.19 16.40
CA THR A 396 5.97 15.28 15.23
C THR A 396 5.24 15.97 14.07
N ASP A 397 6.01 16.48 13.11
CA ASP A 397 5.42 17.10 11.91
C ASP A 397 4.59 16.12 11.08
N SER A 398 4.94 14.83 11.06
CA SER A 398 4.13 13.81 10.36
C SER A 398 2.78 13.58 11.07
N GLU A 399 2.76 13.59 12.40
CA GLU A 399 1.52 13.45 13.17
C GLU A 399 0.58 14.64 12.93
N VAL A 400 1.09 15.88 13.01
CA VAL A 400 0.29 17.07 12.69
C VAL A 400 -0.15 17.08 11.23
N PHE A 401 0.72 16.70 10.30
CA PHE A 401 0.37 16.61 8.88
C PHE A 401 -0.80 15.67 8.63
N ASN A 402 -0.73 14.45 9.18
CA ASN A 402 -1.78 13.45 9.03
C ASN A 402 -3.09 13.93 9.65
N GLN A 403 -3.05 14.46 10.88
CA GLN A 403 -4.23 14.99 11.55
C GLN A 403 -4.87 16.15 10.77
N LYS A 404 -4.08 17.11 10.25
CA LYS A 404 -4.58 18.18 9.39
C LYS A 404 -5.29 17.65 8.15
N CYS A 405 -4.69 16.67 7.47
CA CYS A 405 -5.28 16.06 6.29
C CYS A 405 -6.64 15.40 6.60
N VAL A 406 -6.79 14.79 7.79
CA VAL A 406 -8.09 14.24 8.24
C VAL A 406 -9.12 15.35 8.37
N ILE A 407 -8.79 16.47 9.04
CA ILE A 407 -9.70 17.61 9.19
C ILE A 407 -10.11 18.14 7.82
N TYR A 408 -9.15 18.43 6.94
CA TYR A 408 -9.45 18.91 5.58
C TYR A 408 -10.37 17.97 4.81
N ARG A 409 -10.09 16.67 4.80
CA ARG A 409 -10.93 15.68 4.10
C ARG A 409 -12.35 15.63 4.66
N VAL A 410 -12.50 15.72 5.98
CA VAL A 410 -13.81 15.82 6.60
C VAL A 410 -14.55 17.06 6.13
N LEU A 411 -13.89 18.23 6.13
CA LEU A 411 -14.50 19.47 5.68
C LEU A 411 -14.94 19.38 4.22
N VAL A 412 -14.08 18.89 3.32
CA VAL A 412 -14.41 18.70 1.90
C VAL A 412 -15.60 17.76 1.71
N GLY A 413 -15.65 16.65 2.46
CA GLY A 413 -16.72 15.67 2.35
C GLY A 413 -18.06 16.10 2.97
N MET A 414 -18.05 17.05 3.92
CA MET A 414 -19.27 17.50 4.58
C MET A 414 -19.87 18.77 3.97
N ILE A 415 -19.06 19.65 3.36
CA ILE A 415 -19.54 20.93 2.83
C ILE A 415 -20.22 20.71 1.46
N PRO A 416 -21.45 21.23 1.23
CA PRO A 416 -22.10 21.17 -0.08
C PRO A 416 -21.28 21.85 -1.18
N ASP A 417 -21.52 21.48 -2.44
CA ASP A 417 -20.83 22.10 -3.56
C ASP A 417 -21.10 23.61 -3.62
N GLY A 418 -20.03 24.38 -3.85
CA GLY A 418 -20.09 25.85 -3.88
C GLY A 418 -18.77 26.50 -3.52
N ASN A 419 -18.80 27.82 -3.34
CA ASN A 419 -17.59 28.62 -3.09
C ASN A 419 -16.87 28.22 -1.79
N LEU A 420 -17.61 27.87 -0.74
CA LEU A 420 -17.01 27.47 0.54
C LEU A 420 -16.21 26.16 0.41
N LYS A 421 -16.77 25.14 -0.25
CA LYS A 421 -16.07 23.87 -0.52
C LYS A 421 -14.83 24.10 -1.39
N ARG A 422 -14.96 24.90 -2.44
CA ARG A 422 -13.82 25.27 -3.32
C ARG A 422 -12.69 25.94 -2.54
N ASN A 423 -13.02 26.88 -1.64
CA ASN A 423 -12.01 27.55 -0.81
C ASN A 423 -11.30 26.58 0.14
N VAL A 424 -12.05 25.69 0.79
CA VAL A 424 -11.47 24.63 1.67
C VAL A 424 -10.55 23.72 0.87
N LEU A 425 -10.97 23.30 -0.32
CA LEU A 425 -10.17 22.45 -1.19
C LEU A 425 -8.91 23.16 -1.68
N GLN A 426 -9.01 24.45 -2.04
CA GLN A 426 -7.87 25.27 -2.42
C GLN A 426 -6.86 25.41 -1.27
N ASP A 427 -7.32 25.63 -0.05
CA ASP A 427 -6.46 25.66 1.16
C ASP A 427 -5.81 24.30 1.41
N PHE A 428 -6.55 23.20 1.22
CA PHE A 428 -6.01 21.86 1.37
C PHE A 428 -4.93 21.55 0.32
N VAL A 429 -5.17 21.87 -0.95
CA VAL A 429 -4.18 21.70 -2.04
C VAL A 429 -2.95 22.57 -1.78
N ARG A 430 -3.12 23.82 -1.32
CA ARG A 430 -2.00 24.69 -0.93
C ARG A 430 -1.18 24.07 0.20
N PHE A 431 -1.84 23.52 1.23
CA PHE A 431 -1.18 22.83 2.34
C PHE A 431 -0.39 21.59 1.86
N LEU A 432 -0.97 20.78 0.99
CA LEU A 432 -0.29 19.62 0.40
C LEU A 432 0.90 20.06 -0.46
N HIS A 433 0.76 21.14 -1.24
CA HIS A 433 1.81 21.71 -2.09
C HIS A 433 3.01 22.24 -1.29
N SER A 434 2.76 22.90 -0.16
CA SER A 434 3.83 23.46 0.68
C SER A 434 4.41 22.47 1.70
N SER A 435 3.83 21.26 1.83
CA SER A 435 4.23 20.30 2.85
C SER A 435 5.60 19.67 2.57
N LYS A 436 6.46 19.66 3.59
CA LYS A 436 7.75 18.97 3.57
C LYS A 436 7.64 17.45 3.48
N MET A 437 6.46 16.89 3.75
CA MET A 437 6.20 15.44 3.63
C MET A 437 6.41 14.91 2.22
N GLN A 438 6.33 15.76 1.19
CA GLN A 438 6.71 15.39 -0.18
C GLN A 438 8.14 14.85 -0.29
N ARG A 439 9.05 15.29 0.59
CA ARG A 439 10.45 14.85 0.63
C ARG A 439 10.72 13.91 1.81
N GLU A 440 10.12 14.21 2.96
CA GLU A 440 10.37 13.47 4.20
C GLU A 440 9.65 12.11 4.25
N ASN A 441 8.38 12.05 3.83
CA ASN A 441 7.64 10.78 3.74
C ASN A 441 6.63 10.82 2.60
N PHE A 442 7.16 10.62 1.39
CA PHE A 442 6.40 10.78 0.16
C PHE A 442 5.13 9.93 0.12
N ILE A 443 5.16 8.69 0.61
CA ILE A 443 4.01 7.79 0.54
C ILE A 443 2.88 8.21 1.49
N GLU A 444 3.20 8.79 2.65
CA GLU A 444 2.18 9.38 3.54
C GLU A 444 1.58 10.64 2.91
N TRP A 445 2.40 11.49 2.29
CA TRP A 445 1.90 12.63 1.53
C TRP A 445 0.97 12.17 0.40
N PHE A 446 1.42 11.19 -0.38
CA PHE A 446 0.68 10.70 -1.52
C PHE A 446 -0.61 9.97 -1.14
N LEU A 447 -0.67 9.32 0.04
CA LEU A 447 -1.91 8.76 0.59
C LEU A 447 -3.04 9.79 0.61
N HIS A 448 -2.76 11.00 1.12
CA HIS A 448 -3.78 12.04 1.22
C HIS A 448 -4.09 12.69 -0.13
N VAL A 449 -3.08 12.91 -0.97
CA VAL A 449 -3.26 13.38 -2.35
C VAL A 449 -4.13 12.42 -3.16
N ASN A 450 -3.83 11.13 -3.13
CA ASN A 450 -4.60 10.12 -3.85
C ASN A 450 -6.04 10.02 -3.31
N ARG A 451 -6.26 10.16 -1.99
CA ARG A 451 -7.60 10.19 -1.41
C ARG A 451 -8.41 11.38 -1.93
N VAL A 452 -7.89 12.61 -1.84
CA VAL A 452 -8.63 13.79 -2.32
C VAL A 452 -8.86 13.75 -3.83
N ALA A 453 -7.88 13.26 -4.62
CA ALA A 453 -8.02 13.10 -6.06
C ALA A 453 -9.07 12.03 -6.45
N ASN A 454 -9.41 11.10 -5.56
CA ASN A 454 -10.48 10.13 -5.76
C ASN A 454 -11.83 10.63 -5.24
N ASP A 455 -11.82 11.35 -4.11
CA ASP A 455 -13.02 11.84 -3.44
C ASP A 455 -13.67 12.99 -4.23
N ASP A 456 -12.89 13.88 -4.87
CA ASP A 456 -13.37 15.01 -5.68
C ASP A 456 -12.44 15.30 -6.89
N PRO A 457 -12.45 14.43 -7.93
CA PRO A 457 -11.47 14.48 -9.00
C PRO A 457 -11.51 15.79 -9.80
N THR A 458 -12.70 16.22 -10.24
CA THR A 458 -12.85 17.41 -11.11
C THR A 458 -12.31 18.66 -10.42
N SER A 459 -12.77 18.92 -9.19
CA SER A 459 -12.34 20.11 -8.46
C SER A 459 -10.87 20.05 -8.10
N PHE A 460 -10.35 18.86 -7.76
CA PHE A 460 -8.94 18.66 -7.46
C PHE A 460 -8.05 18.96 -8.68
N PHE A 461 -8.36 18.41 -9.86
CA PHE A 461 -7.55 18.61 -11.07
C PHE A 461 -7.59 20.05 -11.59
N ASP A 462 -8.73 20.72 -11.50
CA ASP A 462 -8.84 22.15 -11.79
C ASP A 462 -7.91 22.95 -10.87
N LEU A 463 -7.90 22.66 -9.57
CA LEU A 463 -7.14 23.42 -8.59
C LEU A 463 -5.63 23.20 -8.68
N ILE A 464 -5.16 21.97 -8.87
CA ILE A 464 -3.71 21.70 -8.90
C ILE A 464 -3.00 22.38 -10.08
N SER A 465 -3.73 22.75 -11.14
CA SER A 465 -3.17 23.52 -12.26
C SER A 465 -2.59 24.88 -11.81
N ALA A 466 -3.15 25.47 -10.76
CA ALA A 466 -2.68 26.71 -10.15
C ALA A 466 -1.49 26.51 -9.19
N PHE A 467 -1.06 25.27 -8.94
CA PHE A 467 0.03 24.93 -8.03
C PHE A 467 1.08 24.07 -8.74
N PRO A 468 1.99 24.67 -9.53
CA PRO A 468 3.01 23.95 -10.27
C PRO A 468 3.83 23.03 -9.34
N ASN A 469 3.71 21.72 -9.57
CA ASN A 469 4.36 20.69 -8.78
C ASN A 469 4.47 19.41 -9.62
N PRO A 470 5.69 18.89 -9.87
CA PRO A 470 5.90 17.68 -10.66
C PRO A 470 5.11 16.46 -10.15
N ASN A 471 4.93 16.35 -8.83
CA ASN A 471 4.15 15.27 -8.25
C ASN A 471 2.67 15.42 -8.59
N PHE A 472 2.10 16.63 -8.54
CA PHE A 472 0.70 16.85 -8.94
C PHE A 472 0.48 16.57 -10.43
N SER A 473 1.41 17.01 -11.29
CA SER A 473 1.37 16.68 -12.71
C SER A 473 1.40 15.16 -12.96
N ALA A 474 2.26 14.43 -12.24
CA ALA A 474 2.30 12.98 -12.30
C ALA A 474 1.01 12.32 -11.78
N VAL A 475 0.39 12.85 -10.72
CA VAL A 475 -0.91 12.35 -10.23
C VAL A 475 -2.02 12.56 -11.25
N ALA A 476 -2.08 13.73 -11.90
CA ALA A 476 -3.01 13.97 -13.00
C ALA A 476 -2.81 12.95 -14.12
N ALA A 477 -1.56 12.66 -14.50
CA ALA A 477 -1.22 11.65 -15.50
C ALA A 477 -1.77 10.26 -15.17
N LEU A 478 -1.69 9.82 -13.91
CA LEU A 478 -2.19 8.52 -13.45
C LEU A 478 -3.71 8.37 -13.57
N LYS A 479 -4.43 9.49 -13.70
CA LYS A 479 -5.90 9.57 -13.63
C LYS A 479 -6.56 9.83 -14.98
N ILE A 480 -5.77 10.02 -16.02
CA ILE A 480 -6.24 9.99 -17.39
C ILE A 480 -6.65 8.54 -17.70
N GLU A 481 -7.95 8.24 -17.58
CA GLU A 481 -8.55 6.92 -17.84
C GLU A 481 -8.28 6.39 -19.26
N LYS A 482 -7.76 7.25 -20.15
CA LYS A 482 -7.46 6.97 -21.55
C LYS A 482 -5.98 6.62 -21.82
N LEU A 483 -5.20 6.17 -20.85
CA LEU A 483 -3.88 5.57 -21.12
C LEU A 483 -4.01 4.10 -21.49
#